data_AF-A0A644ZQ13-F1
#
_entry.id   AF-A0A644ZQ13-F1
#
_cell.length_a   1.000
_cell.length_b   1.000
_cell.length_c   1.000
_cell.angle_alpha   90.00
_cell.angle_beta   90.00
_cell.angle_gamma   90.00
#
_symmetry.space_group_name_H-M   'P 1'
#
loop_
_entity.id
_entity.type
_entity.pdbx_description
1 polymer ?
#
loop_
_entity_poly.entity_id
_entity_poly.type
_entity_poly.pdbx_seq_one_letter_code
_entity_poly.pdbx_strand_id
1 'polypeptide(L)'
;MSHCTVFCTYPLAKILKGLSLPTCIQRCVISSKQEEIPKAHTVCEAKSLFSVTEEQDRRTLLASREAFFLDEKGRLSFLCKLDSSEDPLQTLYFHTTEDALAFIAEYPEPQKQIPLLIEEYASLLKKGKLVAFPTETVYGLGADATNEEAVKRIFSAKQRPFFDPLIVHIADLSQLEGLAMDVSEQAYTLMRTFWPGPLTLVLKKSANVPSLVTAGSETVAVRMPANALALSLIKASGLAIAAPSANRFGYTSPTTARHVKEQLGDRIEAVLDGGACTVGIESTVLSLCTEVPTILRPGKIGIEELTPILGTVAMAQKAGPTDTTLPSPGLLDSHYAPTTPFYLVDDVSLYQDRSDVGVILVEKSSVPFKGPVVTISETDDAEEVARRLYWAIRHLDSMHLTCMVGSLMEERGIGVAINNRLRKAATKA
;
A
#
# COMPACT_ATOMS: atom_id res chain seq x y z
N MET A 1 5.93 -12.91 29.29
CA MET A 1 6.27 -12.05 28.14
C MET A 1 6.83 -12.96 27.07
N SER A 2 6.25 -12.96 25.88
CA SER A 2 6.79 -13.71 24.75
C SER A 2 8.13 -13.11 24.33
N HIS A 3 9.09 -13.96 23.98
CA HIS A 3 10.47 -13.56 23.70
C HIS A 3 10.81 -13.89 22.26
N CYS A 4 11.17 -12.89 21.46
CA CYS A 4 11.50 -13.06 20.05
C CYS A 4 12.99 -12.80 19.78
N THR A 5 13.52 -13.44 18.73
CA THR A 5 14.88 -13.22 18.24
C THR A 5 14.83 -12.47 16.91
N VAL A 6 15.65 -11.43 16.75
CA VAL A 6 15.77 -10.71 15.47
C VAL A 6 17.12 -11.02 14.85
N PHE A 7 17.12 -11.49 13.61
CA PHE A 7 18.33 -11.64 12.81
C PHE A 7 18.47 -10.39 11.95
N CYS A 8 19.65 -9.78 11.98
CA CYS A 8 19.93 -8.47 11.42
C CYS A 8 21.25 -8.48 10.63
N THR A 9 21.38 -7.66 9.58
CA THR A 9 22.67 -7.46 8.90
C THR A 9 23.62 -6.64 9.78
N TYR A 10 24.93 -6.74 9.57
CA TYR A 10 25.91 -5.95 10.35
C TYR A 10 25.68 -4.42 10.29
N PRO A 11 25.40 -3.80 9.13
CA PRO A 11 25.06 -2.38 9.06
C PRO A 11 23.84 -2.04 9.90
N LEU A 12 22.78 -2.86 9.82
CA LEU A 12 21.56 -2.66 10.59
C LEU A 12 21.79 -2.82 12.09
N ALA A 13 22.65 -3.75 12.51
CA ALA A 13 23.01 -3.91 13.92
C ALA A 13 23.65 -2.65 14.52
N LYS A 14 24.36 -1.82 13.73
CA LYS A 14 24.86 -0.52 14.19
C LYS A 14 23.73 0.49 14.42
N ILE A 15 22.73 0.50 13.53
CA ILE A 15 21.54 1.35 13.67
C ILE A 15 20.76 0.95 14.93
N LEU A 16 20.51 -0.35 15.10
CA LEU A 16 19.78 -0.90 16.23
C LEU A 16 20.43 -0.63 17.59
N LYS A 17 21.77 -0.52 17.67
CA LYS A 17 22.48 -0.10 18.89
C LYS A 17 22.14 1.32 19.34
N GLY A 18 21.76 2.20 18.41
CA GLY A 18 21.36 3.57 18.70
C GLY A 18 19.89 3.71 19.10
N LEU A 19 19.10 2.63 19.02
CA LEU A 19 17.65 2.65 19.25
C LEU A 19 17.30 1.92 20.56
N SER A 20 16.18 2.32 21.17
CA SER A 20 15.60 1.57 22.28
C SER A 20 14.88 0.33 21.71
N LEU A 21 15.43 -0.85 21.97
CA LEU A 21 14.83 -2.10 21.52
C LEU A 21 13.62 -2.48 22.39
N PRO A 22 12.51 -2.96 21.80
CA PRO A 22 11.39 -3.53 22.54
C PRO A 22 11.84 -4.64 23.51
N THR A 23 11.22 -4.69 24.70
CA THR A 23 11.56 -5.66 25.75
C THR A 23 11.36 -7.12 25.35
N CYS A 24 10.54 -7.39 24.32
CA CYS A 24 10.36 -8.73 23.75
C CYS A 24 11.60 -9.21 22.96
N ILE A 25 12.44 -8.29 22.45
CA ILE A 25 13.65 -8.62 21.69
C ILE A 25 14.76 -9.02 22.66
N GLN A 26 14.96 -10.32 22.82
CA GLN A 26 16.00 -10.84 23.73
C GLN A 26 17.39 -10.94 23.09
N ARG A 27 17.46 -11.03 21.75
CA ARG A 27 18.70 -11.26 20.96
C ARG A 27 18.60 -10.63 19.55
N CYS A 28 19.63 -9.88 19.11
CA CYS A 28 19.85 -9.48 17.70
C CYS A 28 21.06 -10.23 17.17
N VAL A 29 20.89 -11.18 16.27
CA VAL A 29 22.01 -11.97 15.74
C VAL A 29 22.49 -11.38 14.43
N ILE A 30 23.78 -11.08 14.35
CA ILE A 30 24.40 -10.49 13.16
C ILE A 30 24.80 -11.59 12.17
N SER A 31 24.39 -11.48 10.91
CA SER A 31 25.00 -12.21 9.80
C SER A 31 26.21 -11.43 9.27
N SER A 32 27.43 -11.96 9.40
CA SER A 32 28.64 -11.37 8.78
C SER A 32 29.69 -12.44 8.41
N LYS A 33 30.48 -12.17 7.36
CA LYS A 33 31.58 -13.02 6.87
C LYS A 33 32.94 -12.82 7.59
N GLN A 34 33.11 -11.78 8.40
CA GLN A 34 34.44 -11.39 8.90
C GLN A 34 34.76 -12.03 10.26
N GLU A 35 35.91 -12.72 10.34
CA GLU A 35 36.48 -13.40 11.52
C GLU A 35 36.91 -12.46 12.67
N GLU A 36 36.66 -11.16 12.59
CA GLU A 36 36.98 -10.22 13.68
C GLU A 36 35.71 -9.54 14.20
N ILE A 37 35.15 -10.11 15.28
CA ILE A 37 34.00 -9.54 15.98
C ILE A 37 34.48 -9.06 17.35
N PRO A 38 34.78 -7.76 17.52
CA PRO A 38 35.04 -7.23 18.84
C PRO A 38 33.74 -7.29 19.66
N LYS A 39 33.83 -7.94 20.82
CA LYS A 39 32.76 -8.21 21.80
C LYS A 39 31.68 -7.12 21.80
N ALA A 40 30.59 -7.38 21.09
CA ALA A 40 29.37 -6.58 21.23
C ALA A 40 28.71 -6.98 22.55
N HIS A 41 29.00 -6.21 23.61
CA HIS A 41 28.34 -6.40 24.89
C HIS A 41 26.85 -6.04 24.75
N THR A 42 26.04 -7.01 25.15
CA THR A 42 24.56 -7.02 25.20
C THR A 42 23.87 -7.31 23.86
N VAL A 43 23.22 -8.48 23.81
CA VAL A 43 22.17 -8.89 22.86
C VAL A 43 22.62 -9.47 21.50
N CYS A 44 23.90 -9.39 21.10
CA CYS A 44 24.38 -9.98 19.84
C CYS A 44 25.30 -11.20 20.03
N GLU A 45 24.77 -12.42 20.04
CA GLU A 45 25.57 -13.61 19.77
C GLU A 45 25.92 -13.63 18.27
N ALA A 46 27.16 -13.32 17.92
CA ALA A 46 27.61 -13.52 16.57
C ALA A 46 27.80 -15.02 16.31
N LYS A 47 27.06 -15.55 15.34
CA LYS A 47 27.41 -16.82 14.69
C LYS A 47 27.96 -16.49 13.31
N SER A 48 29.07 -17.13 12.94
CA SER A 48 29.57 -17.11 11.56
C SER A 48 28.53 -17.82 10.68
N LEU A 49 27.56 -17.07 10.18
CA LEU A 49 26.52 -17.59 9.32
C LEU A 49 26.81 -17.11 7.91
N PHE A 50 26.90 -18.11 7.03
CA PHE A 50 27.02 -18.04 5.58
C PHE A 50 26.18 -16.89 5.02
N SER A 51 26.66 -16.29 3.93
CA SER A 51 26.00 -15.18 3.22
C SER A 51 24.50 -15.44 3.08
N VAL A 52 23.66 -14.72 3.83
CA VAL A 52 22.20 -14.82 3.74
C VAL A 52 21.72 -14.05 2.51
N THR A 53 22.20 -14.45 1.34
CA THR A 53 21.80 -13.94 0.02
C THR A 53 20.75 -14.84 -0.63
N GLU A 54 20.59 -16.09 -0.16
CA GLU A 54 19.64 -17.06 -0.71
C GLU A 54 18.40 -17.25 0.20
N GLU A 55 17.23 -17.37 -0.42
CA GLU A 55 15.93 -17.58 0.23
C GLU A 55 15.90 -18.86 1.09
N GLN A 56 16.62 -19.90 0.63
CA GLN A 56 16.75 -21.20 1.31
C GLN A 56 17.44 -21.08 2.69
N ASP A 57 18.43 -20.19 2.81
CA ASP A 57 19.15 -19.94 4.06
C ASP A 57 18.28 -19.18 5.07
N ARG A 58 17.44 -18.25 4.58
CA ARG A 58 16.47 -17.52 5.42
C ARG A 58 15.44 -18.47 6.03
N ARG A 59 14.90 -19.40 5.23
CA ARG A 59 13.95 -20.42 5.73
C ARG A 59 14.60 -21.28 6.81
N THR A 60 15.83 -21.72 6.62
CA THR A 60 16.56 -22.55 7.60
C THR A 60 16.79 -21.80 8.92
N LEU A 61 17.11 -20.50 8.86
CA LEU A 61 17.25 -19.64 10.03
C LEU A 61 15.93 -19.49 10.80
N LEU A 62 14.83 -19.19 10.08
CA LEU A 62 13.52 -18.94 10.66
C LEU A 62 12.80 -20.24 11.12
N ALA A 63 13.14 -21.40 10.55
CA ALA A 63 12.53 -22.68 10.91
C ALA A 63 12.83 -23.13 12.36
N SER A 64 13.85 -22.54 13.00
CA SER A 64 14.32 -23.01 14.30
C SER A 64 13.71 -22.32 15.53
N ARG A 65 13.10 -21.12 15.41
CA ARG A 65 12.59 -20.31 16.56
C ARG A 65 11.57 -19.23 16.15
N GLU A 66 10.89 -18.65 17.15
CA GLU A 66 10.13 -17.38 17.06
C GLU A 66 11.09 -16.25 16.65
N ALA A 67 11.28 -16.11 15.35
CA ALA A 67 12.37 -15.35 14.77
C ALA A 67 11.89 -14.42 13.65
N PHE A 68 12.51 -13.25 13.61
CA PHE A 68 12.38 -12.29 12.53
C PHE A 68 13.72 -12.17 11.80
N PHE A 69 13.68 -11.89 10.51
CA PHE A 69 14.83 -11.44 9.75
C PHE A 69 14.55 -10.04 9.21
N LEU A 70 15.29 -9.03 9.67
CA LEU A 70 15.19 -7.66 9.19
C LEU A 70 16.44 -7.30 8.38
N ASP A 71 16.25 -6.89 7.13
CA ASP A 71 17.34 -6.42 6.28
C ASP A 71 17.45 -4.90 6.19
N GLU A 72 18.54 -4.44 5.58
CA GLU A 72 18.85 -3.00 5.40
C GLU A 72 17.87 -2.27 4.48
N LYS A 73 17.08 -3.01 3.68
CA LYS A 73 16.03 -2.45 2.83
C LYS A 73 14.69 -2.35 3.56
N GLY A 74 14.66 -2.59 4.87
CA GLY A 74 13.45 -2.53 5.68
C GLY A 74 12.50 -3.72 5.43
N ARG A 75 12.99 -4.84 4.89
CA ARG A 75 12.17 -6.05 4.73
C ARG A 75 12.27 -6.89 6.00
N LEU A 76 11.11 -7.14 6.61
CA LEU A 76 10.94 -7.98 7.79
C LEU A 76 10.30 -9.31 7.38
N SER A 77 11.08 -10.38 7.42
CA SER A 77 10.62 -11.74 7.09
C SER A 77 10.40 -12.58 8.34
N PHE A 78 9.33 -13.37 8.35
CA PHE A 78 8.99 -14.33 9.41
C PHE A 78 8.15 -15.47 8.83
N LEU A 79 8.07 -16.59 9.54
CA LEU A 79 7.18 -17.69 9.13
C LEU A 79 5.79 -17.43 9.71
N CYS A 80 4.77 -17.44 8.86
CA CYS A 80 3.36 -17.41 9.23
C CYS A 80 2.56 -18.06 8.11
N LYS A 81 1.97 -19.23 8.40
CA LYS A 81 1.13 -19.91 7.42
C LYS A 81 -0.23 -19.21 7.35
N LEU A 82 -0.59 -18.76 6.15
CA LEU A 82 -1.87 -18.12 5.86
C LEU A 82 -2.63 -18.98 4.85
N ASP A 83 -3.96 -19.06 4.96
CA ASP A 83 -4.77 -19.89 4.06
C ASP A 83 -4.70 -19.44 2.59
N SER A 84 -4.35 -18.18 2.34
CA SER A 84 -4.16 -17.66 0.99
C SER A 84 -2.77 -17.89 0.40
N SER A 85 -1.83 -18.52 1.14
CA SER A 85 -0.44 -18.66 0.72
C SER A 85 0.06 -20.09 0.93
N GLU A 86 0.63 -20.68 -0.12
CA GLU A 86 1.30 -21.98 -0.01
C GLU A 86 2.63 -21.88 0.74
N ASP A 87 3.32 -20.74 0.60
CA ASP A 87 4.59 -20.46 1.29
C ASP A 87 4.33 -19.85 2.68
N PRO A 88 4.77 -20.51 3.77
CA PRO A 88 4.67 -19.92 5.10
C PRO A 88 5.59 -18.70 5.28
N LEU A 89 6.57 -18.44 4.41
CA LEU A 89 7.43 -17.26 4.53
C LEU A 89 6.68 -15.98 4.15
N GLN A 90 6.41 -15.14 5.15
CA GLN A 90 5.87 -13.80 4.93
C GLN A 90 7.00 -12.79 4.97
N THR A 91 6.92 -11.77 4.11
CA THR A 91 7.85 -10.64 4.11
C THR A 91 7.05 -9.35 4.04
N LEU A 92 7.14 -8.56 5.11
CA LEU A 92 6.57 -7.22 5.17
C LEU A 92 7.67 -6.20 4.84
N TYR A 93 7.27 -5.09 4.23
CA TYR A 93 8.17 -3.97 3.96
C TYR A 93 7.89 -2.85 4.96
N PHE A 94 8.91 -2.11 5.39
CA PHE A 94 8.76 -0.92 6.24
C PHE A 94 9.61 0.23 5.69
N HIS A 95 9.08 1.46 5.75
CA HIS A 95 9.83 2.64 5.30
C HIS A 95 10.96 3.04 6.25
N THR A 96 10.85 2.67 7.53
CA THR A 96 11.80 2.98 8.60
C THR A 96 12.08 1.74 9.45
N THR A 97 13.24 1.72 10.13
CA THR A 97 13.59 0.62 11.03
C THR A 97 12.73 0.65 12.28
N GLU A 98 12.38 1.85 12.74
CA GLU A 98 11.53 2.12 13.89
C GLU A 98 10.14 1.52 13.71
N ASP A 99 9.54 1.67 12.52
CA ASP A 99 8.23 1.07 12.22
C ASP A 99 8.30 -0.47 12.23
N ALA A 100 9.39 -1.07 11.73
CA ALA A 100 9.59 -2.51 11.79
C ALA A 100 9.75 -3.02 13.24
N LEU A 101 10.47 -2.28 14.09
CA LEU A 101 10.61 -2.61 15.50
C LEU A 101 9.29 -2.47 16.26
N ALA A 102 8.49 -1.45 15.95
CA ALA A 102 7.16 -1.28 16.52
C ALA A 102 6.25 -2.46 16.17
N PHE A 103 6.31 -2.95 14.92
CA PHE A 103 5.60 -4.16 14.51
C PHE A 103 6.02 -5.39 15.34
N ILE A 104 7.32 -5.63 15.53
CA ILE A 104 7.83 -6.76 16.34
C ILE A 104 7.37 -6.65 17.80
N ALA A 105 7.29 -5.43 18.34
CA ALA A 105 6.81 -5.19 19.69
C ALA A 105 5.31 -5.52 19.85
N GLU A 106 4.50 -5.16 18.85
CA GLU A 106 3.06 -5.42 18.83
C GLU A 106 2.75 -6.91 18.54
N TYR A 107 3.53 -7.53 17.65
CA TYR A 107 3.35 -8.91 17.19
C TYR A 107 4.61 -9.77 17.41
N PRO A 108 5.00 -10.10 18.65
CA PRO A 108 6.18 -10.92 18.92
C PRO A 108 6.06 -12.38 18.45
N GLU A 109 4.84 -12.88 18.23
CA GLU A 109 4.51 -14.22 17.74
C GLU A 109 3.56 -14.15 16.53
N PRO A 110 3.99 -13.56 15.41
CA PRO A 110 3.11 -13.25 14.28
C PRO A 110 2.45 -14.49 13.68
N GLN A 111 3.12 -15.65 13.73
CA GLN A 111 2.60 -16.94 13.29
C GLN A 111 1.34 -17.42 14.03
N LYS A 112 1.11 -16.92 15.25
CA LYS A 112 -0.11 -17.21 16.04
C LYS A 112 -1.05 -16.02 16.01
N GLN A 113 -0.53 -14.81 16.18
CA GLN A 113 -1.32 -13.60 16.31
C GLN A 113 -2.03 -13.22 15.01
N ILE A 114 -1.33 -13.25 13.86
CA ILE A 114 -1.90 -12.79 12.58
C ILE A 114 -3.10 -13.64 12.14
N PRO A 115 -3.05 -15.00 12.16
CA PRO A 115 -4.22 -15.81 11.81
C PRO A 115 -5.44 -15.54 12.72
N LEU A 116 -5.22 -15.36 14.04
CA LEU A 116 -6.30 -15.03 14.97
C LEU A 116 -6.93 -13.67 14.67
N LEU A 117 -6.12 -12.66 14.34
CA LEU A 117 -6.62 -11.34 13.93
C LEU A 117 -7.42 -11.41 12.63
N ILE A 118 -6.99 -12.23 11.66
CA ILE A 118 -7.73 -12.43 10.41
C ILE A 118 -9.13 -12.98 10.68
N GLU A 119 -9.25 -14.00 11.53
CA GLU A 119 -10.55 -14.59 11.91
C GLU A 119 -11.43 -13.60 12.68
N GLU A 120 -10.85 -12.87 13.63
CA GLU A 120 -11.55 -11.83 14.39
C GLU A 120 -12.08 -10.74 13.46
N TYR A 121 -11.24 -10.23 12.56
CA TYR A 121 -11.60 -9.13 11.67
C TYR A 121 -12.55 -9.57 10.56
N ALA A 122 -12.45 -10.83 10.10
CA ALA A 122 -13.47 -11.45 9.25
C ALA A 122 -14.84 -11.50 9.95
N SER A 123 -14.87 -11.82 11.25
CA SER A 123 -16.10 -11.77 12.06
C SER A 123 -16.66 -10.35 12.18
N LEU A 124 -15.81 -9.34 12.33
CA LEU A 124 -16.22 -7.93 12.34
C LEU A 124 -16.88 -7.53 11.02
N LEU A 125 -16.27 -7.86 9.87
CA LEU A 125 -16.83 -7.60 8.55
C LEU A 125 -18.20 -8.28 8.36
N LYS A 126 -18.34 -9.55 8.75
CA LYS A 126 -19.62 -10.28 8.74
C LYS A 126 -20.71 -9.61 9.59
N LYS A 127 -20.33 -8.86 10.64
CA LYS A 127 -21.23 -8.08 11.49
C LYS A 127 -21.50 -6.66 10.95
N GLY A 128 -21.10 -6.36 9.71
CA GLY A 128 -21.27 -5.04 9.08
C GLY A 128 -20.37 -3.95 9.65
N LYS A 129 -19.24 -4.33 10.28
CA LYS A 129 -18.24 -3.40 10.83
C LYS A 129 -17.18 -3.05 9.80
N LEU A 130 -16.39 -2.01 10.09
CA LEU A 130 -15.33 -1.52 9.23
C LEU A 130 -13.97 -2.03 9.68
N VAL A 131 -13.22 -2.60 8.75
CA VAL A 131 -11.85 -3.06 8.98
C VAL A 131 -10.95 -2.44 7.93
N ALA A 132 -9.87 -1.78 8.35
CA ALA A 132 -8.82 -1.38 7.43
C ALA A 132 -7.79 -2.50 7.27
N PHE A 133 -7.33 -2.73 6.04
CA PHE A 133 -6.39 -3.81 5.73
C PHE A 133 -5.38 -3.40 4.65
N PRO A 134 -4.17 -4.00 4.65
CA PRO A 134 -3.13 -3.66 3.69
C PRO A 134 -3.46 -4.25 2.32
N THR A 135 -3.04 -3.58 1.26
CA THR A 135 -2.89 -4.19 -0.08
C THR A 135 -1.46 -3.95 -0.57
N GLU A 136 -1.09 -4.44 -1.74
CA GLU A 136 0.15 -4.02 -2.40
C GLU A 136 0.12 -2.54 -2.80
N THR A 137 -1.07 -1.97 -3.06
CA THR A 137 -1.23 -0.58 -3.52
C THR A 137 -1.26 0.45 -2.38
N VAL A 138 -2.38 0.52 -1.66
CA VAL A 138 -2.62 1.37 -0.49
C VAL A 138 -3.50 0.60 0.49
N TYR A 139 -3.56 1.00 1.76
CA TYR A 139 -4.50 0.41 2.71
C TYR A 139 -5.94 0.72 2.29
N GLY A 140 -6.81 -0.28 2.35
CA GLY A 140 -8.23 -0.19 2.04
C GLY A 140 -9.08 -0.16 3.31
N LEU A 141 -10.19 0.58 3.31
CA LEU A 141 -11.20 0.57 4.37
C LEU A 141 -12.37 -0.32 3.94
N GLY A 142 -12.39 -1.56 4.43
CA GLY A 142 -13.33 -2.59 4.01
C GLY A 142 -14.66 -2.61 4.75
N ALA A 143 -15.71 -2.90 4.00
CA ALA A 143 -17.00 -3.39 4.50
C ALA A 143 -17.57 -4.40 3.50
N ASP A 144 -18.56 -5.19 3.92
CA ASP A 144 -19.32 -6.07 3.02
C ASP A 144 -19.95 -5.25 1.88
N ALA A 145 -19.59 -5.57 0.63
CA ALA A 145 -20.08 -4.88 -0.55
C ALA A 145 -21.59 -5.07 -0.78
N THR A 146 -22.19 -6.13 -0.24
CA THR A 146 -23.62 -6.44 -0.41
C THR A 146 -24.50 -5.84 0.69
N ASN A 147 -23.89 -5.39 1.78
CA ASN A 147 -24.57 -4.79 2.91
C ASN A 147 -24.56 -3.26 2.80
N GLU A 148 -25.68 -2.68 2.37
CA GLU A 148 -25.79 -1.24 2.14
C GLU A 148 -25.48 -0.40 3.40
N GLU A 149 -25.87 -0.86 4.59
CA GLU A 149 -25.59 -0.14 5.84
C GLU A 149 -24.10 -0.16 6.19
N ALA A 150 -23.43 -1.29 5.96
CA ALA A 150 -21.98 -1.39 6.13
C ALA A 150 -21.24 -0.46 5.14
N VAL A 151 -21.72 -0.37 3.89
CA VAL A 151 -21.19 0.56 2.89
C VAL A 151 -21.43 2.02 3.27
N LYS A 152 -22.61 2.40 3.81
CA LYS A 152 -22.87 3.77 4.32
C LYS A 152 -21.86 4.19 5.38
N ARG A 153 -21.45 3.26 6.24
CA ARG A 153 -20.44 3.51 7.27
C ARG A 153 -19.07 3.89 6.67
N ILE A 154 -18.67 3.32 5.53
CA ILE A 154 -17.45 3.74 4.81
C ILE A 154 -17.51 5.22 4.45
N PHE A 155 -18.63 5.65 3.84
CA PHE A 155 -18.81 7.05 3.44
C PHE A 155 -18.78 7.98 4.65
N SER A 156 -19.47 7.61 5.73
CA SER A 156 -19.49 8.37 6.99
C SER A 156 -18.11 8.50 7.64
N ALA A 157 -17.40 7.37 7.81
CA ALA A 157 -16.08 7.33 8.45
C ALA A 157 -15.08 8.22 7.69
N LYS A 158 -15.08 8.14 6.36
CA LYS A 158 -14.18 8.91 5.48
C LYS A 158 -14.64 10.34 5.22
N GLN A 159 -15.89 10.69 5.53
CA GLN A 159 -16.56 11.89 5.03
C GLN A 159 -16.49 12.01 3.50
N ARG A 160 -16.75 10.89 2.84
CA ARG A 160 -16.71 10.76 1.38
C ARG A 160 -18.09 11.08 0.79
N PRO A 161 -18.18 11.79 -0.34
CA PRO A 161 -19.45 12.00 -1.03
C PRO A 161 -19.95 10.72 -1.69
N PHE A 162 -21.27 10.52 -1.72
CA PHE A 162 -21.92 9.31 -2.26
C PHE A 162 -21.79 9.14 -3.78
N PHE A 163 -21.42 10.19 -4.51
CA PHE A 163 -21.23 10.12 -5.97
C PHE A 163 -19.90 9.49 -6.39
N ASP A 164 -18.99 9.21 -5.44
CA ASP A 164 -17.68 8.64 -5.74
C ASP A 164 -17.68 7.13 -5.46
N PRO A 165 -17.71 6.26 -6.50
CA PRO A 165 -17.95 4.81 -6.36
C PRO A 165 -16.83 4.11 -5.56
N LEU A 166 -17.05 2.86 -5.19
CA LEU A 166 -16.11 2.03 -4.44
C LEU A 166 -15.60 0.87 -5.31
N ILE A 167 -14.38 0.42 -5.04
CA ILE A 167 -13.81 -0.78 -5.65
C ILE A 167 -14.13 -1.98 -4.76
N VAL A 168 -14.72 -3.02 -5.34
CA VAL A 168 -14.99 -4.29 -4.67
C VAL A 168 -13.77 -5.20 -4.80
N HIS A 169 -13.30 -5.72 -3.68
CA HIS A 169 -12.17 -6.61 -3.57
C HIS A 169 -12.66 -8.05 -3.36
N ILE A 170 -12.10 -8.96 -4.15
CA ILE A 170 -12.36 -10.40 -4.09
C ILE A 170 -11.06 -11.17 -3.86
N ALA A 171 -11.16 -12.42 -3.44
CA ALA A 171 -10.01 -13.32 -3.26
C ALA A 171 -10.14 -14.65 -4.00
N ASP A 172 -11.29 -14.89 -4.63
CA ASP A 172 -11.52 -15.98 -5.58
C ASP A 172 -12.37 -15.48 -6.76
N LEU A 173 -12.14 -16.03 -7.96
CA LEU A 173 -12.88 -15.63 -9.17
C LEU A 173 -14.36 -15.97 -9.08
N SER A 174 -14.74 -17.02 -8.34
CA SER A 174 -16.16 -17.35 -8.10
C SER A 174 -16.93 -16.21 -7.44
N GLN A 175 -16.27 -15.33 -6.66
CA GLN A 175 -16.91 -14.16 -6.06
C GLN A 175 -17.27 -13.08 -7.08
N LEU A 176 -16.74 -13.17 -8.31
CA LEU A 176 -17.17 -12.31 -9.40
C LEU A 176 -18.61 -12.65 -9.83
N GLU A 177 -19.03 -13.90 -9.64
CA GLU A 177 -20.41 -14.34 -9.83
C GLU A 177 -21.30 -13.59 -8.83
N GLY A 178 -22.23 -12.80 -9.35
CA GLY A 178 -23.07 -11.93 -8.54
C GLY A 178 -22.48 -10.54 -8.28
N LEU A 179 -21.29 -10.19 -8.75
CA LEU A 179 -20.81 -8.80 -8.80
C LEU A 179 -20.94 -8.22 -10.21
N ALA A 180 -20.48 -8.96 -11.21
CA ALA A 180 -20.46 -8.53 -12.60
C ALA A 180 -21.29 -9.47 -13.49
N MET A 181 -21.68 -8.97 -14.66
CA MET A 181 -22.36 -9.75 -15.70
C MET A 181 -21.75 -9.45 -17.07
N ASP A 182 -22.03 -10.32 -18.05
CA ASP A 182 -21.55 -10.18 -19.43
C ASP A 182 -20.02 -9.99 -19.53
N VAL A 183 -19.26 -10.73 -18.70
CA VAL A 183 -17.81 -10.63 -18.61
C VAL A 183 -17.16 -11.20 -19.88
N SER A 184 -16.43 -10.37 -20.62
CA SER A 184 -15.81 -10.76 -21.88
C SER A 184 -14.56 -11.64 -21.70
N GLU A 185 -14.17 -12.38 -22.75
CA GLU A 185 -12.91 -13.16 -22.76
C GLU A 185 -11.66 -12.27 -22.59
N GLN A 186 -11.72 -11.03 -23.07
CA GLN A 186 -10.66 -10.04 -22.82
C GLN A 186 -10.54 -9.72 -21.32
N ALA A 187 -11.68 -9.54 -20.63
CA ALA A 187 -11.68 -9.33 -19.18
C ALA A 187 -11.06 -10.53 -18.44
N TYR A 188 -11.46 -11.76 -18.78
CA TYR A 188 -10.87 -12.96 -18.19
C TYR A 188 -9.37 -13.11 -18.48
N THR A 189 -8.91 -12.70 -19.67
CA THR A 189 -7.48 -12.71 -20.01
C THR A 189 -6.72 -11.73 -19.13
N LEU A 190 -7.21 -10.50 -18.96
CA LEU A 190 -6.61 -9.52 -18.05
C LEU A 190 -6.59 -10.02 -16.60
N MET A 191 -7.65 -10.67 -16.14
CA MET A 191 -7.71 -11.26 -14.80
C MET A 191 -6.64 -12.35 -14.64
N ARG A 192 -6.52 -13.28 -15.59
CA ARG A 192 -5.48 -14.33 -15.53
C ARG A 192 -4.06 -13.76 -15.54
N THR A 193 -3.84 -12.64 -16.22
CA THR A 193 -2.52 -12.02 -16.35
C THR A 193 -2.16 -11.14 -15.16
N PHE A 194 -3.10 -10.37 -14.65
CA PHE A 194 -2.84 -9.29 -13.68
C PHE A 194 -3.51 -9.49 -12.31
N TRP A 195 -4.33 -10.53 -12.12
CA TRP A 195 -4.89 -10.89 -10.82
C TRP A 195 -4.24 -12.16 -10.24
N PRO A 196 -3.94 -12.17 -8.93
CA PRO A 196 -3.98 -11.04 -8.00
C PRO A 196 -3.00 -9.93 -8.39
N GLY A 197 -3.39 -8.65 -8.26
CA GLY A 197 -2.52 -7.53 -8.61
C GLY A 197 -3.18 -6.14 -8.72
N PRO A 198 -2.40 -5.12 -9.13
CA PRO A 198 -2.78 -3.72 -9.06
C PRO A 198 -3.61 -3.25 -10.27
N LEU A 199 -4.42 -4.14 -10.86
CA LEU A 199 -5.37 -3.83 -11.91
C LEU A 199 -6.80 -3.92 -11.39
N THR A 200 -7.58 -2.86 -11.55
CA THR A 200 -9.02 -2.83 -11.30
C THR A 200 -9.75 -2.80 -12.64
N LEU A 201 -10.75 -3.67 -12.80
CA LEU A 201 -11.59 -3.72 -13.98
C LEU A 201 -12.96 -3.12 -13.67
N VAL A 202 -13.40 -2.17 -14.50
CA VAL A 202 -14.79 -1.70 -14.52
C VAL A 202 -15.56 -2.56 -15.50
N LEU A 203 -16.57 -3.25 -14.98
CA LEU A 203 -17.39 -4.24 -15.66
C LEU A 203 -18.87 -3.87 -15.51
N LYS A 204 -19.74 -4.46 -16.33
CA LYS A 204 -21.19 -4.31 -16.16
C LYS A 204 -21.62 -4.94 -14.84
N LYS A 205 -22.35 -4.18 -14.04
CA LYS A 205 -22.77 -4.55 -12.68
C LYS A 205 -23.91 -5.57 -12.71
N SER A 206 -23.91 -6.50 -11.75
CA SER A 206 -25.07 -7.36 -11.47
C SER A 206 -26.15 -6.63 -10.66
N ALA A 207 -27.37 -7.19 -10.60
CA ALA A 207 -28.42 -6.66 -9.74
C ALA A 207 -28.10 -6.72 -8.23
N ASN A 208 -27.21 -7.62 -7.81
CA ASN A 208 -26.91 -7.86 -6.38
C ASN A 208 -25.99 -6.79 -5.77
N VAL A 209 -25.28 -6.02 -6.58
CA VAL A 209 -24.40 -4.95 -6.09
C VAL A 209 -25.27 -3.74 -5.69
N PRO A 210 -25.27 -3.26 -4.43
CA PRO A 210 -26.03 -2.09 -4.05
C PRO A 210 -25.60 -0.84 -4.85
N SER A 211 -26.56 -0.01 -5.26
CA SER A 211 -26.28 1.22 -6.03
C SER A 211 -25.32 2.19 -5.30
N LEU A 212 -25.28 2.11 -3.97
CA LEU A 212 -24.36 2.88 -3.14
C LEU A 212 -22.88 2.54 -3.40
N VAL A 213 -22.58 1.30 -3.77
CA VAL A 213 -21.21 0.88 -4.14
C VAL A 213 -20.81 1.50 -5.48
N THR A 214 -21.75 1.61 -6.42
CA THR A 214 -21.48 2.07 -7.80
C THR A 214 -21.82 3.53 -8.03
N ALA A 215 -22.19 4.28 -6.99
CA ALA A 215 -22.70 5.65 -7.09
C ALA A 215 -23.86 5.78 -8.11
N GLY A 216 -24.70 4.75 -8.20
CA GLY A 216 -25.82 4.68 -9.17
C GLY A 216 -25.41 4.28 -10.59
N SER A 217 -24.14 3.96 -10.85
CA SER A 217 -23.69 3.47 -12.15
C SER A 217 -24.17 2.04 -12.44
N GLU A 218 -24.36 1.74 -13.73
CA GLU A 218 -24.59 0.40 -14.29
C GLU A 218 -23.31 -0.45 -14.37
N THR A 219 -22.20 0.07 -13.84
CA THR A 219 -20.91 -0.61 -13.80
C THR A 219 -20.37 -0.74 -12.38
N VAL A 220 -19.58 -1.78 -12.15
CA VAL A 220 -18.89 -2.05 -10.89
C VAL A 220 -17.38 -2.16 -11.14
N ALA A 221 -16.58 -1.60 -10.24
CA ALA A 221 -15.14 -1.74 -10.25
C ALA A 221 -14.73 -2.91 -9.35
N VAL A 222 -14.05 -3.92 -9.90
CA VAL A 222 -13.62 -5.13 -9.17
C VAL A 222 -12.11 -5.31 -9.26
N ARG A 223 -11.50 -5.84 -8.20
CA ARG A 223 -10.08 -6.18 -8.14
C ARG A 223 -9.82 -7.38 -7.23
N MET A 224 -8.81 -8.17 -7.55
CA MET A 224 -8.23 -9.15 -6.63
C MET A 224 -6.84 -8.65 -6.17
N PRO A 225 -6.64 -8.24 -4.91
CA PRO A 225 -5.40 -7.61 -4.46
C PRO A 225 -4.24 -8.61 -4.34
N ALA A 226 -3.03 -8.25 -4.77
CA ALA A 226 -1.82 -9.07 -4.58
C ALA A 226 -1.23 -8.88 -3.17
N ASN A 227 -1.98 -9.23 -2.13
CA ASN A 227 -1.51 -9.17 -0.75
C ASN A 227 -2.08 -10.35 0.05
N ALA A 228 -1.20 -11.17 0.64
CA ALA A 228 -1.60 -12.39 1.34
C ALA A 228 -2.53 -12.11 2.54
N LEU A 229 -2.29 -11.02 3.28
CA LEU A 229 -3.15 -10.63 4.39
C LEU A 229 -4.55 -10.20 3.90
N ALA A 230 -4.62 -9.41 2.82
CA ALA A 230 -5.88 -9.03 2.20
C ALA A 230 -6.68 -10.24 1.70
N LEU A 231 -6.02 -11.12 0.94
CA LEU A 231 -6.64 -12.31 0.38
C LEU A 231 -7.13 -13.26 1.49
N SER A 232 -6.34 -13.44 2.55
CA SER A 232 -6.72 -14.26 3.70
C SER A 232 -7.92 -13.67 4.45
N LEU A 233 -7.94 -12.35 4.67
CA LEU A 233 -9.08 -11.66 5.29
C LEU A 233 -10.36 -11.79 4.47
N ILE A 234 -10.28 -11.55 3.16
CA ILE A 234 -11.42 -11.69 2.24
C ILE A 234 -11.92 -13.14 2.25
N LYS A 235 -11.04 -14.14 2.13
CA LYS A 235 -11.39 -15.57 2.18
C LYS A 235 -12.05 -15.97 3.51
N ALA A 236 -11.44 -15.63 4.65
CA ALA A 236 -12.00 -15.93 5.98
C ALA A 236 -13.37 -15.27 6.21
N SER A 237 -13.56 -14.07 5.64
CA SER A 237 -14.86 -13.40 5.66
C SER A 237 -15.90 -14.09 4.77
N GLY A 238 -15.49 -14.72 3.66
CA GLY A 238 -16.41 -15.25 2.65
C GLY A 238 -17.23 -14.16 1.94
N LEU A 239 -16.82 -12.89 2.05
CA LEU A 239 -17.52 -11.73 1.51
C LEU A 239 -16.74 -11.13 0.33
N ALA A 240 -17.44 -10.41 -0.54
CA ALA A 240 -16.82 -9.42 -1.42
C ALA A 240 -16.72 -8.10 -0.65
N ILE A 241 -15.54 -7.48 -0.61
CA ILE A 241 -15.28 -6.33 0.28
C ILE A 241 -15.21 -5.03 -0.53
N ALA A 242 -16.17 -4.12 -0.35
CA ALA A 242 -16.05 -2.76 -0.87
C ALA A 242 -14.98 -2.01 -0.05
N ALA A 243 -13.92 -1.53 -0.69
CA ALA A 243 -12.82 -0.88 0.00
C ALA A 243 -12.19 0.26 -0.82
N PRO A 244 -12.52 1.53 -0.56
CA PRO A 244 -11.69 2.66 -0.99
C PRO A 244 -10.44 2.75 -0.10
N SER A 245 -9.52 3.67 -0.43
CA SER A 245 -8.34 3.94 0.42
C SER A 245 -8.73 4.31 1.87
N ALA A 246 -7.94 3.91 2.86
CA ALA A 246 -8.30 4.04 4.28
C ALA A 246 -7.94 5.41 4.93
N ASN A 247 -8.22 6.50 4.24
CA ASN A 247 -7.98 7.89 4.66
C ASN A 247 -9.27 8.71 4.71
N ARG A 248 -9.23 9.87 5.37
CA ARG A 248 -10.28 10.89 5.15
C ARG A 248 -10.27 11.35 3.70
N PHE A 249 -11.46 11.59 3.15
CA PHE A 249 -11.63 11.93 1.75
C PHE A 249 -10.83 13.19 1.36
N GLY A 250 -10.18 13.16 0.20
CA GLY A 250 -9.37 14.27 -0.33
C GLY A 250 -7.93 14.35 0.18
N TYR A 251 -7.58 13.67 1.28
CA TYR A 251 -6.21 13.64 1.81
C TYR A 251 -5.33 12.58 1.13
N THR A 252 -4.01 12.65 1.33
CA THR A 252 -3.04 11.65 0.87
C THR A 252 -3.37 10.25 1.37
N SER A 253 -3.37 9.28 0.46
CA SER A 253 -3.73 7.88 0.74
C SER A 253 -2.77 7.22 1.74
N PRO A 254 -3.24 6.24 2.52
CA PRO A 254 -2.41 5.57 3.51
C PRO A 254 -1.67 4.38 2.91
N THR A 255 -0.34 4.39 3.01
CA THR A 255 0.53 3.24 2.67
C THR A 255 1.00 2.42 3.86
N THR A 256 0.62 2.79 5.10
CA THR A 256 0.99 2.08 6.33
C THR A 256 -0.19 2.04 7.30
N ALA A 257 -0.21 1.09 8.25
CA ALA A 257 -1.23 1.05 9.29
C ALA A 257 -1.24 2.32 10.16
N ARG A 258 -0.06 2.92 10.40
CA ARG A 258 0.05 4.21 11.09
C ARG A 258 -0.72 5.32 10.37
N HIS A 259 -0.58 5.43 9.05
CA HIS A 259 -1.31 6.43 8.26
C HIS A 259 -2.84 6.29 8.40
N VAL A 260 -3.34 5.06 8.55
CA VAL A 260 -4.75 4.78 8.80
C VAL A 260 -5.15 5.23 10.20
N LYS A 261 -4.39 4.82 11.23
CA LYS A 261 -4.64 5.19 12.64
C LYS A 261 -4.68 6.71 12.82
N GLU A 262 -3.76 7.46 12.19
CA GLU A 262 -3.70 8.93 12.24
C GLU A 262 -4.96 9.64 11.71
N GLN A 263 -5.62 9.08 10.69
CA GLN A 263 -6.72 9.77 10.01
C GLN A 263 -8.10 9.21 10.32
N LEU A 264 -8.20 7.91 10.58
CA LEU A 264 -9.47 7.24 10.86
C LEU A 264 -9.62 6.92 12.35
N GLY A 265 -8.54 6.59 13.08
CA GLY A 265 -8.57 6.36 14.53
C GLY A 265 -9.79 5.55 14.99
N ASP A 266 -10.53 6.08 15.95
CA ASP A 266 -11.72 5.43 16.55
C ASP A 266 -12.96 5.39 15.63
N ARG A 267 -12.87 5.84 14.38
CA ARG A 267 -13.99 5.80 13.40
C ARG A 267 -14.21 4.41 12.80
N ILE A 268 -13.28 3.48 13.04
CA ILE A 268 -13.25 2.15 12.46
C ILE A 268 -12.96 1.13 13.55
N GLU A 269 -13.41 -0.12 13.37
CA GLU A 269 -13.29 -1.12 14.43
C GLU A 269 -11.89 -1.75 14.53
N ALA A 270 -11.16 -1.86 13.41
CA ALA A 270 -9.86 -2.50 13.40
C ALA A 270 -8.96 -2.05 12.24
N VAL A 271 -7.65 -2.22 12.43
CA VAL A 271 -6.62 -2.10 11.40
C VAL A 271 -5.78 -3.38 11.44
N LEU A 272 -5.71 -4.10 10.32
CA LEU A 272 -4.75 -5.19 10.13
C LEU A 272 -3.41 -4.57 9.71
N ASP A 273 -2.38 -4.68 10.52
CA ASP A 273 -1.06 -4.18 10.17
C ASP A 273 -0.31 -5.20 9.30
N GLY A 274 0.07 -4.79 8.10
CA GLY A 274 0.90 -5.57 7.18
C GLY A 274 2.12 -4.80 6.71
N GLY A 275 2.62 -3.85 7.51
CA GLY A 275 3.70 -2.96 7.13
C GLY A 275 3.32 -1.97 6.03
N ALA A 276 4.31 -1.51 5.29
CA ALA A 276 4.17 -0.59 4.17
C ALA A 276 3.77 -1.31 2.87
N CYS A 277 2.89 -0.67 2.10
CA CYS A 277 2.49 -1.13 0.76
C CYS A 277 3.68 -1.15 -0.20
N THR A 278 3.75 -2.16 -1.06
CA THR A 278 4.91 -2.40 -1.95
C THR A 278 4.86 -1.62 -3.26
N VAL A 279 3.68 -1.21 -3.73
CA VAL A 279 3.48 -0.32 -4.89
C VAL A 279 3.32 1.13 -4.45
N GLY A 280 2.63 1.39 -3.33
CA GLY A 280 2.50 2.71 -2.70
C GLY A 280 1.58 3.74 -3.38
N ILE A 281 1.07 3.44 -4.58
CA ILE A 281 0.01 4.21 -5.24
C ILE A 281 -1.17 3.31 -5.60
N GLU A 282 -2.34 3.88 -5.87
CA GLU A 282 -3.55 3.11 -6.17
C GLU A 282 -3.46 2.32 -7.48
N SER A 283 -4.31 1.29 -7.61
CA SER A 283 -4.43 0.47 -8.81
C SER A 283 -4.77 1.27 -10.06
N THR A 284 -4.32 0.75 -11.20
CA THR A 284 -4.83 1.15 -12.52
C THR A 284 -6.30 0.78 -12.60
N VAL A 285 -7.15 1.71 -13.03
CA VAL A 285 -8.57 1.44 -13.26
C VAL A 285 -8.84 1.45 -14.75
N LEU A 286 -9.16 0.28 -15.31
CA LEU A 286 -9.45 0.09 -16.72
C LEU A 286 -10.94 -0.21 -16.90
N SER A 287 -11.60 0.53 -17.79
CA SER A 287 -12.96 0.23 -18.24
C SER A 287 -12.94 -0.63 -19.50
N LEU A 288 -13.74 -1.70 -19.46
CA LEU A 288 -14.07 -2.53 -20.62
C LEU A 288 -15.50 -2.27 -21.11
N CYS A 289 -16.19 -1.27 -20.54
CA CYS A 289 -17.57 -0.91 -20.89
C CYS A 289 -17.66 0.26 -21.89
N THR A 290 -16.54 0.69 -22.45
CA THR A 290 -16.41 1.73 -23.48
C THR A 290 -16.12 1.08 -24.84
N GLU A 291 -16.34 1.80 -25.95
CA GLU A 291 -16.05 1.28 -27.30
C GLU A 291 -14.58 0.85 -27.45
N VAL A 292 -13.67 1.64 -26.88
CA VAL A 292 -12.24 1.33 -26.76
C VAL A 292 -11.93 1.14 -25.28
N PRO A 293 -11.25 0.06 -24.84
CA PRO A 293 -10.80 -0.08 -23.46
C PRO A 293 -10.09 1.18 -22.97
N THR A 294 -10.55 1.75 -21.86
CA THR A 294 -10.11 3.08 -21.41
C THR A 294 -9.59 3.05 -19.99
N ILE A 295 -8.34 3.49 -19.80
CA ILE A 295 -7.75 3.71 -18.48
C ILE A 295 -8.38 4.97 -17.88
N LEU A 296 -9.24 4.77 -16.88
CA LEU A 296 -9.89 5.85 -16.12
C LEU A 296 -8.97 6.42 -15.05
N ARG A 297 -8.05 5.61 -14.51
CA ARG A 297 -7.04 6.04 -13.55
C ARG A 297 -5.70 5.35 -13.82
N PRO A 298 -4.61 6.09 -14.06
CA PRO A 298 -3.29 5.49 -14.18
C PRO A 298 -2.80 4.95 -12.82
N GLY A 299 -2.17 3.78 -12.86
CA GLY A 299 -1.53 3.11 -11.72
C GLY A 299 -0.27 2.36 -12.18
N LYS A 300 0.09 1.27 -11.49
CA LYS A 300 1.30 0.49 -11.83
C LYS A 300 1.24 -0.16 -13.22
N ILE A 301 0.07 -0.66 -13.63
CA ILE A 301 -0.10 -1.28 -14.95
C ILE A 301 -0.41 -0.17 -15.96
N GLY A 302 0.52 0.08 -16.88
CA GLY A 302 0.44 1.13 -17.89
C GLY A 302 -0.26 0.70 -19.18
N ILE A 303 -0.24 1.61 -20.16
CA ILE A 303 -0.79 1.37 -21.49
C ILE A 303 0.06 0.34 -22.25
N GLU A 304 1.36 0.33 -22.00
CA GLU A 304 2.35 -0.54 -22.63
C GLU A 304 2.11 -2.01 -22.26
N GLU A 305 1.69 -2.30 -21.04
CA GLU A 305 1.36 -3.65 -20.58
C GLU A 305 -0.02 -4.12 -21.04
N LEU A 306 -0.96 -3.19 -21.28
CA LEU A 306 -2.34 -3.50 -21.68
C LEU A 306 -2.50 -3.66 -23.20
N THR A 307 -1.75 -2.89 -23.99
CA THR A 307 -1.80 -2.89 -25.46
C THR A 307 -1.58 -4.27 -26.09
N PRO A 308 -0.63 -5.12 -25.62
CA PRO A 308 -0.43 -6.46 -26.19
C PRO A 308 -1.64 -7.40 -26.06
N ILE A 309 -2.53 -7.14 -25.08
CA ILE A 309 -3.72 -7.98 -24.82
C ILE A 309 -4.96 -7.41 -25.51
N LEU A 310 -5.09 -6.08 -25.50
CA LEU A 310 -6.33 -5.38 -25.91
C LEU A 310 -6.24 -4.74 -27.30
N GLY A 311 -5.04 -4.64 -27.87
CA GLY A 311 -4.80 -3.82 -29.04
C GLY A 311 -4.85 -2.34 -28.65
N THR A 312 -5.89 -1.63 -29.08
CA THR A 312 -5.99 -0.18 -28.80
C THR A 312 -6.53 0.07 -27.39
N VAL A 313 -5.83 0.89 -26.63
CA VAL A 313 -6.23 1.33 -25.29
C VAL A 313 -6.19 2.85 -25.24
N ALA A 314 -7.24 3.46 -24.68
CA ALA A 314 -7.33 4.91 -24.52
C ALA A 314 -7.00 5.33 -23.08
N MET A 315 -6.58 6.58 -22.91
CA MET A 315 -6.51 7.25 -21.60
C MET A 315 -7.71 8.19 -21.50
N ALA A 316 -8.43 8.17 -20.38
CA ALA A 316 -9.52 9.10 -20.15
C ALA A 316 -9.01 10.55 -20.15
N GLN A 317 -9.61 11.42 -20.97
CA GLN A 317 -9.38 12.86 -20.89
C GLN A 317 -10.20 13.47 -19.74
N LYS A 318 -9.77 14.63 -19.22
CA LYS A 318 -10.48 15.34 -18.13
C LYS A 318 -11.96 15.56 -18.50
N ALA A 319 -12.84 15.49 -17.50
CA ALA A 319 -14.28 15.67 -17.66
C ALA A 319 -14.62 16.98 -18.38
N GLY A 320 -15.11 16.87 -19.62
CA GLY A 320 -15.85 17.93 -20.31
C GLY A 320 -17.35 17.78 -20.07
N PRO A 321 -18.18 18.82 -20.33
CA PRO A 321 -19.58 18.87 -19.88
C PRO A 321 -20.55 17.94 -20.62
N THR A 322 -20.10 17.17 -21.62
CA THR A 322 -20.98 16.47 -22.58
C THR A 322 -20.48 15.11 -23.02
N ASP A 323 -19.85 14.32 -22.16
CA ASP A 323 -19.46 12.96 -22.55
C ASP A 323 -19.90 11.90 -21.56
N THR A 324 -20.06 10.69 -22.08
CA THR A 324 -20.46 9.42 -21.45
C THR A 324 -19.45 8.95 -20.37
N THR A 325 -19.15 9.82 -19.41
CA THR A 325 -18.11 9.61 -18.40
C THR A 325 -18.55 8.55 -17.39
N LEU A 326 -17.89 7.39 -17.43
CA LEU A 326 -18.03 6.38 -16.39
C LEU A 326 -17.41 6.91 -15.08
N PRO A 327 -18.16 6.95 -13.97
CA PRO A 327 -17.62 7.41 -12.71
C PRO A 327 -16.52 6.44 -12.22
N SER A 328 -15.40 6.98 -11.74
CA SER A 328 -14.27 6.20 -11.23
C SER A 328 -13.60 6.90 -10.05
N PRO A 329 -13.10 6.16 -9.05
CA PRO A 329 -12.48 6.78 -7.88
C PRO A 329 -11.21 7.53 -8.22
N GLY A 330 -11.13 8.77 -7.72
CA GLY A 330 -9.94 9.62 -7.86
C GLY A 330 -9.90 10.46 -9.14
N LEU A 331 -11.02 10.65 -9.84
CA LEU A 331 -11.12 11.57 -10.99
C LEU A 331 -11.20 13.06 -10.62
N LEU A 332 -11.44 13.39 -9.35
CA LEU A 332 -11.59 14.78 -8.88
C LEU A 332 -10.29 15.60 -9.01
N ASP A 333 -10.45 16.90 -9.26
CA ASP A 333 -9.36 17.86 -9.42
C ASP A 333 -8.51 18.02 -8.16
N SER A 334 -9.12 17.96 -6.97
CA SER A 334 -8.40 17.89 -5.69
C SER A 334 -8.59 16.53 -5.04
N HIS A 335 -7.51 15.76 -5.01
CA HIS A 335 -7.42 14.48 -4.32
C HIS A 335 -5.97 14.24 -3.93
N TYR A 336 -5.71 13.50 -2.85
CA TYR A 336 -4.35 13.24 -2.33
C TYR A 336 -3.63 14.45 -1.73
N ALA A 337 -4.32 15.57 -1.52
CA ALA A 337 -3.69 16.81 -1.09
C ALA A 337 -3.28 16.76 0.40
N PRO A 338 -2.01 17.03 0.72
CA PRO A 338 -1.58 17.24 2.11
C PRO A 338 -2.21 18.50 2.71
N THR A 339 -2.03 18.68 4.02
CA THR A 339 -2.45 19.92 4.72
C THR A 339 -1.50 21.07 4.43
N THR A 340 -0.20 20.77 4.41
CA THR A 340 0.90 21.65 4.03
C THR A 340 0.87 21.88 2.51
N PRO A 341 0.89 23.12 2.00
CA PRO A 341 0.88 23.39 0.57
C PRO A 341 2.01 22.67 -0.17
N PHE A 342 1.69 22.06 -1.32
CA PHE A 342 2.65 21.33 -2.15
C PHE A 342 2.79 22.00 -3.52
N TYR A 343 4.01 22.40 -3.87
CA TYR A 343 4.31 23.05 -5.14
C TYR A 343 5.16 22.16 -6.04
N LEU A 344 4.77 22.07 -7.30
CA LEU A 344 5.60 21.47 -8.34
C LEU A 344 6.53 22.52 -8.91
N VAL A 345 7.83 22.23 -8.90
CA VAL A 345 8.88 23.13 -9.36
C VAL A 345 9.84 22.39 -10.30
N ASP A 346 10.41 23.12 -11.25
CA ASP A 346 11.41 22.55 -12.16
C ASP A 346 12.76 22.32 -11.46
N ASP A 347 13.10 23.21 -10.52
CA ASP A 347 14.34 23.16 -9.75
C ASP A 347 14.08 23.37 -8.26
N VAL A 348 14.20 22.27 -7.50
CA VAL A 348 14.08 22.26 -6.04
C VAL A 348 15.25 22.95 -5.34
N SER A 349 16.41 23.08 -5.98
CA SER A 349 17.62 23.69 -5.38
C SER A 349 17.43 25.18 -5.05
N LEU A 350 16.46 25.84 -5.68
CA LEU A 350 16.04 27.20 -5.36
C LEU A 350 15.57 27.36 -3.90
N TYR A 351 15.23 26.26 -3.23
CA TYR A 351 14.79 26.22 -1.84
C TYR A 351 15.87 25.74 -0.86
N GLN A 352 17.13 25.53 -1.30
CA GLN A 352 18.22 25.00 -0.46
C GLN A 352 18.46 25.78 0.83
N ASP A 353 18.29 27.11 0.80
CA ASP A 353 18.55 27.99 1.93
C ASP A 353 17.35 28.17 2.88
N ARG A 354 16.21 27.52 2.58
CA ARG A 354 14.97 27.63 3.36
C ARG A 354 14.86 26.48 4.36
N SER A 355 14.88 26.80 5.65
CA SER A 355 14.71 25.81 6.73
C SER A 355 13.26 25.42 6.98
N ASP A 356 12.31 26.21 6.51
CA ASP A 356 10.86 26.07 6.70
C ASP A 356 10.15 25.39 5.52
N VAL A 357 10.91 24.89 4.53
CA VAL A 357 10.40 24.23 3.32
C VAL A 357 10.86 22.78 3.29
N GLY A 358 9.93 21.87 3.03
CA GLY A 358 10.21 20.45 2.84
C GLY A 358 10.53 20.15 1.37
N VAL A 359 11.56 19.35 1.11
CA VAL A 359 11.96 19.02 -0.26
C VAL A 359 11.82 17.52 -0.50
N ILE A 360 11.07 17.14 -1.53
CA ILE A 360 10.99 15.76 -2.01
C ILE A 360 11.94 15.62 -3.20
N LEU A 361 12.94 14.76 -3.07
CA LEU A 361 13.91 14.46 -4.13
C LEU A 361 13.70 13.06 -4.68
N VAL A 362 13.67 12.90 -6.01
CA VAL A 362 13.66 11.58 -6.65
C VAL A 362 14.95 10.84 -6.31
N GLU A 363 16.10 11.47 -6.48
CA GLU A 363 17.43 10.91 -6.19
C GLU A 363 18.20 11.74 -5.15
N LYS A 364 19.35 11.24 -4.68
CA LYS A 364 20.20 11.99 -3.75
C LYS A 364 20.84 13.18 -4.48
N SER A 365 20.58 14.39 -3.98
CA SER A 365 21.26 15.60 -4.44
C SER A 365 22.56 15.83 -3.67
N SER A 366 23.59 16.35 -4.36
CA SER A 366 24.80 16.86 -3.72
C SER A 366 24.60 18.25 -3.10
N VAL A 367 23.47 18.89 -3.37
CA VAL A 367 23.12 20.20 -2.84
C VAL A 367 22.71 20.05 -1.36
N PRO A 368 23.36 20.78 -0.43
CA PRO A 368 22.95 20.79 0.97
C PRO A 368 21.70 21.67 1.16
N PHE A 369 20.64 21.10 1.71
CA PHE A 369 19.42 21.83 2.08
C PHE A 369 19.40 22.12 3.58
N LYS A 370 18.95 23.32 3.97
CA LYS A 370 18.73 23.69 5.37
C LYS A 370 17.43 23.12 5.94
N GLY A 371 16.42 22.93 5.09
CA GLY A 371 15.12 22.36 5.46
C GLY A 371 15.10 20.83 5.42
N PRO A 372 13.97 20.21 5.83
CA PRO A 372 13.81 18.76 5.76
C PRO A 372 13.82 18.26 4.31
N VAL A 373 14.59 17.21 4.06
CA VAL A 373 14.67 16.56 2.74
C VAL A 373 14.26 15.10 2.86
N VAL A 374 13.42 14.65 1.93
CA VAL A 374 13.08 13.24 1.78
C VAL A 374 13.46 12.79 0.37
N THR A 375 14.45 11.90 0.29
CA THR A 375 14.76 11.18 -0.95
C THR A 375 13.84 9.96 -1.08
N ILE A 376 13.17 9.85 -2.22
CA ILE A 376 12.17 8.80 -2.48
C ILE A 376 12.66 7.70 -3.42
N SER A 377 13.86 7.80 -4.01
CA SER A 377 14.59 6.68 -4.58
C SER A 377 16.11 6.80 -4.42
N GLU A 378 16.78 5.69 -4.13
CA GLU A 378 18.24 5.64 -4.09
C GLU A 378 18.86 5.27 -5.43
N THR A 379 18.08 4.64 -6.32
CA THR A 379 18.55 4.06 -7.59
C THR A 379 17.88 4.65 -8.82
N ASP A 380 17.18 5.77 -8.67
CA ASP A 380 16.34 6.38 -9.72
C ASP A 380 15.32 5.38 -10.30
N ASP A 381 14.75 4.55 -9.43
CA ASP A 381 13.74 3.54 -9.79
C ASP A 381 12.33 4.10 -9.56
N ALA A 382 11.57 4.24 -10.65
CA ALA A 382 10.20 4.72 -10.63
C ALA A 382 9.28 3.89 -9.73
N GLU A 383 9.51 2.58 -9.56
CA GLU A 383 8.72 1.76 -8.64
C GLU A 383 9.02 2.11 -7.17
N GLU A 384 10.28 2.38 -6.85
CA GLU A 384 10.66 2.86 -5.53
C GLU A 384 10.09 4.25 -5.23
N VAL A 385 10.11 5.15 -6.21
CA VAL A 385 9.46 6.46 -6.11
C VAL A 385 7.99 6.30 -5.78
N ALA A 386 7.24 5.50 -6.54
CA ALA A 386 5.82 5.24 -6.28
C ALA A 386 5.58 4.69 -4.87
N ARG A 387 6.38 3.70 -4.46
CA ARG A 387 6.31 3.06 -3.15
C ARG A 387 6.48 4.06 -2.01
N ARG A 388 7.40 5.01 -2.14
CA ARG A 388 7.75 5.98 -1.07
C ARG A 388 7.01 7.30 -1.13
N LEU A 389 6.37 7.64 -2.26
CA LEU A 389 5.76 8.95 -2.51
C LEU A 389 4.81 9.40 -1.39
N TYR A 390 3.77 8.62 -1.10
CA TYR A 390 2.77 9.01 -0.09
C TYR A 390 3.34 9.02 1.33
N TRP A 391 4.30 8.17 1.64
CA TRP A 391 5.00 8.24 2.91
C TRP A 391 5.79 9.53 3.04
N ALA A 392 6.52 9.95 2.00
CA ALA A 392 7.29 11.19 2.00
C ALA A 392 6.40 12.43 2.18
N ILE A 393 5.30 12.49 1.41
CA ILE A 393 4.31 13.58 1.53
C ILE A 393 3.78 13.65 2.96
N ARG A 394 3.34 12.51 3.53
CA ARG A 394 2.79 12.50 4.90
C ARG A 394 3.83 12.78 5.98
N HIS A 395 5.06 12.32 5.78
CA HIS A 395 6.15 12.59 6.70
C HIS A 395 6.44 14.09 6.78
N LEU A 396 6.56 14.77 5.63
CA LEU A 396 6.72 16.22 5.58
C LEU A 396 5.48 16.97 6.07
N ASP A 397 4.27 16.47 5.78
CA ASP A 397 3.02 17.09 6.26
C ASP A 397 2.92 17.11 7.79
N SER A 398 3.55 16.14 8.47
CA SER A 398 3.60 16.08 9.93
C SER A 398 4.56 17.09 10.58
N MET A 399 5.42 17.75 9.79
CA MET A 399 6.45 18.67 10.28
C MET A 399 5.99 20.13 10.38
N HIS A 400 4.73 20.44 10.03
CA HIS A 400 4.17 21.80 10.10
C HIS A 400 4.99 22.87 9.35
N LEU A 401 5.43 22.53 8.13
CA LEU A 401 6.26 23.39 7.28
C LEU A 401 5.42 24.47 6.59
N THR A 402 6.08 25.51 6.08
CA THR A 402 5.40 26.57 5.30
C THR A 402 4.85 26.01 4.00
N CYS A 403 5.65 25.20 3.31
CA CYS A 403 5.26 24.43 2.14
C CYS A 403 6.21 23.25 1.91
N MET A 404 5.85 22.40 0.96
CA MET A 404 6.73 21.37 0.41
C MET A 404 6.86 21.55 -1.10
N VAL A 405 8.00 21.16 -1.65
CA VAL A 405 8.31 21.24 -3.08
C VAL A 405 8.79 19.91 -3.62
N GLY A 406 8.46 19.62 -4.88
CA GLY A 406 8.94 18.46 -5.60
C GLY A 406 8.89 18.67 -7.11
N SER A 407 9.53 17.80 -7.86
CA SER A 407 9.54 17.83 -9.32
C SER A 407 8.71 16.68 -9.91
N LEU A 408 8.33 16.84 -11.17
CA LEU A 408 7.70 15.76 -11.95
C LEU A 408 8.75 14.79 -12.46
N MET A 409 8.31 13.55 -12.67
CA MET A 409 9.09 12.51 -13.34
C MET A 409 8.91 12.54 -14.86
N GLU A 410 9.70 11.73 -15.56
CA GLU A 410 9.41 11.38 -16.96
C GLU A 410 8.02 10.71 -17.08
N GLU A 411 7.22 11.13 -18.08
CA GLU A 411 5.88 10.59 -18.32
C GLU A 411 5.92 9.26 -19.08
N ARG A 412 6.50 8.22 -18.46
CA ARG A 412 6.58 6.87 -18.99
C ARG A 412 6.27 5.81 -17.93
N GLY A 413 5.56 4.74 -18.30
CA GLY A 413 5.19 3.65 -17.39
C GLY A 413 4.51 4.17 -16.11
N ILE A 414 4.98 3.72 -14.95
CA ILE A 414 4.44 4.17 -13.64
C ILE A 414 4.67 5.67 -13.37
N GLY A 415 5.62 6.33 -14.06
CA GLY A 415 5.84 7.78 -13.98
C GLY A 415 4.61 8.60 -14.34
N VAL A 416 3.79 8.13 -15.30
CA VAL A 416 2.49 8.73 -15.64
C VAL A 416 1.54 8.72 -14.43
N ALA A 417 1.52 7.61 -13.69
CA ALA A 417 0.68 7.49 -12.51
C ALA A 417 1.19 8.36 -11.35
N ILE A 418 2.50 8.42 -11.14
CA ILE A 418 3.14 9.27 -10.12
C ILE A 418 2.84 10.74 -10.38
N ASN A 419 3.08 11.22 -11.61
CA ASN A 419 2.79 12.59 -12.01
C ASN A 419 1.30 12.93 -11.87
N ASN A 420 0.40 11.99 -12.15
CA ASN A 420 -1.02 12.18 -11.88
C ASN A 420 -1.32 12.47 -10.40
N ARG A 421 -0.64 11.78 -9.46
CA ARG A 421 -0.80 12.01 -8.01
C ARG A 421 -0.16 13.31 -7.56
N LEU A 422 1.05 13.60 -8.03
CA LEU A 422 1.77 14.84 -7.75
C LEU A 422 0.98 16.09 -8.16
N ARG A 423 0.44 16.11 -9.40
CA ARG A 423 -0.38 17.23 -9.90
C ARG A 423 -1.63 17.46 -9.05
N LYS A 424 -2.33 16.38 -8.65
CA LYS A 424 -3.52 16.46 -7.79
C LYS A 424 -3.20 16.90 -6.36
N ALA A 425 -2.08 16.43 -5.81
CA ALA A 425 -1.60 16.85 -4.50
C ALA A 425 -1.27 18.36 -4.48
N ALA A 426 -0.74 18.89 -5.59
CA ALA A 426 -0.40 20.31 -5.74
C ALA A 426 -1.59 21.23 -6.05
N THR A 427 -2.81 20.72 -6.22
CA THR A 427 -3.95 21.54 -6.68
C THR A 427 -4.57 22.42 -5.58
N LYS A 428 -4.31 22.14 -4.29
CA LYS A 428 -4.78 22.99 -3.17
C LYS A 428 -3.85 24.17 -2.84
N ALA A 429 -2.75 24.32 -3.57
CA ALA A 429 -1.62 25.18 -3.21
C ALA A 429 -1.74 26.64 -3.66
#